data_AF-U9V191-F1
#
_entry.id   AF-U9V191-F1
#
_cell.length_a   1.000
_cell.length_b   1.000
_cell.length_c   1.000
_cell.angle_alpha   90.00
_cell.angle_beta   90.00
_cell.angle_gamma   90.00
#
_symmetry.space_group_name_H-M   'P 1'
#
loop_
_entity.id
_entity.type
_entity.pdbx_description
1 polymer ?
#
loop_
_entity_poly.entity_id
_entity_poly.type
_entity_poly.pdbx_seq_one_letter_code
_entity_poly.pdbx_strand_id
1 'polypeptide(L)'
;SFFNDDCRPFPSQSDDDCKEEYFCEEWGLAALTMILATIIGGLVWFDLIGVLIGGRLKRERSWQRISSMFILHALLQFTSIFLIAHLFTMSSKFYYGAKYDISFIFANVSACFSFILAILLFSNGLFSPPEYAYMR
;
A
#
# COMPACT_ATOMS: atom_id res chain seq x y z
N SER A 1 -8.13 -39.40 2.89
CA SER A 1 -7.32 -38.48 2.08
C SER A 1 -7.87 -37.09 2.34
N PHE A 2 -7.25 -36.30 3.21
CA PHE A 2 -7.79 -35.00 3.68
C PHE A 2 -6.92 -33.80 3.25
N PHE A 3 -5.85 -34.04 2.49
CA PHE A 3 -5.03 -32.99 1.90
C PHE A 3 -4.85 -33.31 0.42
N ASN A 4 -5.75 -32.81 -0.42
CA ASN A 4 -5.34 -32.46 -1.77
C ASN A 4 -4.66 -31.10 -1.64
N ASP A 5 -3.33 -31.08 -1.77
CA ASP A 5 -2.49 -29.87 -1.79
C ASP A 5 -2.63 -29.10 -3.12
N ASP A 6 -3.83 -29.06 -3.68
CA ASP A 6 -4.09 -28.30 -4.90
C ASP A 6 -4.39 -26.85 -4.52
N CYS A 7 -3.39 -25.98 -4.65
CA CYS A 7 -3.59 -24.54 -4.55
C CYS A 7 -4.51 -24.07 -5.68
N ARG A 8 -5.72 -23.64 -5.33
CA ARG A 8 -6.67 -23.03 -6.27
C ARG A 8 -6.68 -21.50 -6.14
N PRO A 9 -6.94 -20.76 -7.23
CA PRO A 9 -7.16 -19.32 -7.15
C PRO A 9 -8.45 -19.04 -6.35
N PHE A 10 -8.36 -18.13 -5.39
CA PHE A 10 -9.49 -17.67 -4.59
C PHE A 10 -9.67 -16.16 -4.78
N PRO A 11 -10.92 -15.67 -4.92
CA PRO A 11 -12.17 -16.39 -5.02
C PRO A 11 -12.48 -16.88 -6.45
N SER A 12 -13.21 -18.00 -6.57
CA SER A 12 -13.70 -18.52 -7.85
C SER A 12 -15.22 -18.46 -7.95
N GLN A 13 -15.73 -18.03 -9.12
CA GLN A 13 -17.18 -18.07 -9.41
C GLN A 13 -17.70 -19.50 -9.57
N SER A 14 -16.88 -20.43 -10.08
CA SER A 14 -17.29 -21.84 -10.27
C SER A 14 -17.44 -22.59 -8.95
N ASP A 15 -16.67 -22.19 -7.94
CA ASP A 15 -16.58 -22.86 -6.64
C ASP A 15 -17.40 -22.14 -5.58
N ASP A 16 -18.34 -21.29 -6.00
CA ASP A 16 -19.37 -20.74 -5.11
C ASP A 16 -18.79 -19.84 -3.98
N ASP A 17 -17.59 -19.28 -4.23
CA ASP A 17 -16.93 -18.35 -3.33
C ASP A 17 -17.63 -16.98 -3.32
N CYS A 18 -18.22 -16.60 -4.46
CA CYS A 18 -18.91 -15.32 -4.67
C CYS A 18 -20.41 -15.34 -4.29
N LYS A 19 -20.84 -16.21 -3.37
CA LYS A 19 -22.25 -16.26 -2.92
C LYS A 19 -22.70 -15.02 -2.15
N GLU A 20 -21.79 -14.45 -1.37
CA GLU A 20 -22.07 -13.26 -0.58
C GLU A 20 -22.04 -12.03 -1.50
N GLU A 21 -23.05 -11.19 -1.36
CA GLU A 21 -23.17 -9.96 -2.15
C GLU A 21 -21.92 -9.09 -1.94
N TYR A 22 -21.39 -8.54 -3.04
CA TYR A 22 -20.18 -7.70 -3.06
C TYR A 22 -18.85 -8.36 -2.63
N PHE A 23 -18.83 -9.59 -2.11
CA PHE A 23 -17.59 -10.21 -1.60
C PHE A 23 -16.47 -10.27 -2.66
N CYS A 24 -16.78 -10.76 -3.85
CA CYS A 24 -15.79 -10.89 -4.92
C CYS A 24 -15.37 -9.54 -5.52
N GLU A 25 -16.24 -8.53 -5.46
CA GLU A 25 -15.93 -7.17 -5.90
C GLU A 25 -15.00 -6.48 -4.90
N GLU A 26 -15.30 -6.54 -3.60
CA GLU A 26 -14.44 -6.01 -2.53
C GLU A 26 -13.08 -6.71 -2.49
N TRP A 27 -13.06 -8.04 -2.63
CA TRP A 27 -11.82 -8.81 -2.69
C TRP A 27 -10.99 -8.45 -3.93
N GLY A 28 -11.65 -8.33 -5.09
CA GLY A 28 -11.02 -7.87 -6.32
C GLY A 28 -10.44 -6.46 -6.18
N LEU A 29 -11.18 -5.54 -5.57
CA LEU A 29 -10.72 -4.17 -5.31
C LEU A 29 -9.53 -4.15 -4.33
N ALA A 30 -9.55 -4.98 -3.29
CA ALA A 30 -8.43 -5.11 -2.35
C ALA A 30 -7.15 -5.60 -3.05
N ALA A 31 -7.29 -6.57 -3.97
CA ALA A 31 -6.16 -7.06 -4.77
C ALA A 31 -5.65 -5.98 -5.75
N LEU A 32 -6.56 -5.32 -6.48
CA LEU A 32 -6.22 -4.26 -7.43
C LEU A 32 -5.50 -3.09 -6.74
N THR A 33 -6.00 -2.64 -5.59
CA THR A 33 -5.38 -1.55 -4.82
C THR A 33 -3.99 -1.92 -4.32
N MET A 34 -3.73 -3.17 -3.93
CA MET A 34 -2.38 -3.62 -3.56
C MET A 34 -1.42 -3.70 -4.75
N ILE A 35 -1.90 -4.13 -5.92
CA ILE A 35 -1.09 -4.14 -7.15
C ILE A 35 -0.69 -2.71 -7.51
N LEU A 36 -1.66 -1.78 -7.50
CA LEU A 36 -1.39 -0.36 -7.74
C LEU A 36 -0.43 0.23 -6.69
N ALA A 37 -0.63 -0.09 -5.42
CA ALA A 37 0.29 0.33 -4.36
C ALA A 37 1.72 -0.17 -4.65
N THR A 38 1.88 -1.42 -5.06
CA THR A 38 3.18 -2.01 -5.38
C THR A 38 3.86 -1.30 -6.55
N ILE A 39 3.11 -0.98 -7.61
CA ILE A 39 3.63 -0.23 -8.76
C ILE A 39 4.12 1.16 -8.33
N ILE A 40 3.30 1.89 -7.57
CA ILE A 40 3.66 3.23 -7.09
C ILE A 40 4.85 3.17 -6.14
N GLY A 41 4.89 2.19 -5.24
CA GLY A 41 6.03 1.96 -4.33
C GLY A 41 7.32 1.69 -5.09
N GLY A 42 7.26 0.93 -6.18
CA GLY A 42 8.39 0.72 -7.09
C GLY A 42 8.87 2.01 -7.77
N LEU A 43 7.94 2.83 -8.27
CA LEU A 43 8.27 4.13 -8.86
C LEU A 43 8.93 5.08 -7.85
N VAL A 44 8.41 5.13 -6.63
CA VAL A 44 9.00 5.90 -5.51
C VAL A 44 10.42 5.43 -5.22
N TRP A 45 10.66 4.12 -5.24
CA TRP A 45 12.00 3.55 -5.07
C TRP A 45 12.97 4.00 -6.17
N PHE A 46 12.55 3.96 -7.44
CA PHE A 46 13.37 4.44 -8.55
C PHE A 46 13.67 5.94 -8.46
N ASP A 47 12.66 6.76 -8.10
CA ASP A 47 12.83 8.19 -7.89
C ASP A 47 13.79 8.46 -6.72
N LEU A 48 13.68 7.72 -5.62
CA LEU A 48 14.58 7.83 -4.47
C LEU A 48 16.03 7.51 -4.85
N ILE A 49 16.27 6.42 -5.59
CA ILE A 49 17.60 6.07 -6.11
C ILE A 49 18.13 7.21 -7.00
N GLY A 50 17.30 7.73 -7.91
CA GLY A 50 17.67 8.82 -8.81
C GLY A 50 17.98 10.14 -8.10
N VAL A 51 17.38 10.37 -6.93
CA VAL A 51 17.65 11.51 -6.03
C VAL A 51 18.94 11.30 -5.23
N LEU A 52 19.21 10.07 -4.77
CA LEU A 52 20.42 9.74 -4.02
C LEU A 52 21.69 9.81 -4.88
N ILE A 53 21.59 9.39 -6.15
CA ILE A 53 22.71 9.48 -7.12
C ILE A 53 22.85 10.91 -7.67
N GLY A 54 21.78 11.71 -7.63
CA GLY A 54 21.75 13.07 -8.16
C GLY A 54 22.46 14.12 -7.28
N GLY A 55 22.78 15.27 -7.89
CA GLY A 55 23.32 16.43 -7.18
C GLY A 55 22.27 17.14 -6.29
N ARG A 56 22.76 18.01 -5.38
CA ARG A 56 21.97 18.69 -4.34
C ARG A 56 20.70 19.40 -4.85
N LEU A 57 20.81 20.09 -6.00
CA LEU A 57 19.68 20.80 -6.65
C LEU A 57 18.53 19.87 -7.06
N LYS A 58 18.81 18.62 -7.45
CA LYS A 58 17.77 17.65 -7.83
C LYS A 58 17.02 17.12 -6.61
N ARG A 59 17.67 17.10 -5.43
CA ARG A 59 17.06 16.61 -4.18
C ARG A 59 15.95 17.54 -3.72
N GLU A 60 16.21 18.85 -3.66
CA GLU A 60 15.27 19.85 -3.14
C GLU A 60 13.93 19.89 -3.88
N ARG A 61 13.93 19.81 -5.22
CA ARG A 61 12.69 19.80 -6.02
C ARG A 61 11.99 18.44 -6.04
N SER A 62 12.71 17.35 -5.79
CA SER A 62 12.16 15.99 -5.91
C SER A 62 11.43 15.53 -4.65
N TRP A 63 11.74 16.08 -3.47
CA TRP A 63 11.10 15.68 -2.21
C TRP A 63 9.59 15.93 -2.18
N GLN A 64 9.11 17.02 -2.79
CA GLN A 64 7.67 17.31 -2.89
C GLN A 64 6.93 16.26 -3.73
N ARG A 65 7.54 15.81 -4.84
CA ARG A 65 6.98 14.75 -5.70
C ARG A 65 7.01 13.39 -5.00
N ILE A 66 8.12 13.06 -4.34
CA ILE A 66 8.27 11.81 -3.60
C ILE A 66 7.25 11.75 -2.45
N SER A 67 7.04 12.87 -1.74
CA SER A 67 6.05 12.98 -0.67
C SER A 67 4.63 12.71 -1.17
N SER A 68 4.20 13.32 -2.30
CA SER A 68 2.85 13.08 -2.83
C SER A 68 2.64 11.62 -3.27
N MET A 69 3.67 11.00 -3.86
CA MET A 69 3.61 9.59 -4.24
C MET A 69 3.57 8.64 -3.03
N PHE A 70 4.29 8.97 -1.94
CA PHE A 70 4.19 8.20 -0.69
C PHE A 70 2.81 8.29 -0.04
N ILE A 71 2.16 9.46 -0.07
CA ILE A 71 0.78 9.61 0.41
C ILE A 71 -0.16 8.71 -0.40
N LEU A 72 -0.06 8.75 -1.72
CA LEU A 72 -0.89 7.92 -2.59
C LEU A 72 -0.64 6.42 -2.38
N HIS A 73 0.62 6.01 -2.23
CA HIS A 73 0.99 4.63 -1.90
C HIS A 73 0.38 4.17 -0.57
N ALA A 74 0.50 4.98 0.49
CA ALA A 74 -0.07 4.65 1.80
C ALA A 74 -1.60 4.56 1.76
N LEU A 75 -2.27 5.47 1.05
CA LEU A 75 -3.74 5.43 0.87
C LEU A 75 -4.19 4.11 0.22
N LEU A 76 -3.53 3.68 -0.86
CA LEU A 76 -3.86 2.42 -1.53
C LEU A 76 -3.64 1.21 -0.62
N GLN A 77 -2.55 1.18 0.16
CA GLN A 77 -2.32 0.12 1.14
C GLN A 77 -3.43 0.10 2.21
N PHE A 78 -3.78 1.26 2.77
CA PHE A 78 -4.85 1.36 3.76
C PHE A 78 -6.21 0.94 3.20
N THR A 79 -6.53 1.29 1.95
CA THR A 79 -7.76 0.83 1.29
C THR A 79 -7.81 -0.68 1.21
N SER A 80 -6.74 -1.34 0.78
CA SER A 80 -6.71 -2.81 0.74
C SER A 80 -6.82 -3.44 2.13
N ILE A 81 -6.05 -2.96 3.09
CA ILE A 81 -6.10 -3.43 4.48
C ILE A 81 -7.51 -3.29 5.06
N PHE A 82 -8.16 -2.14 4.81
CA PHE A 82 -9.52 -1.87 5.24
C PHE A 82 -10.52 -2.85 4.62
N LEU A 83 -10.46 -3.08 3.30
CA LEU A 83 -11.34 -4.02 2.62
C LEU A 83 -11.16 -5.44 3.13
N ILE A 84 -9.91 -5.90 3.30
CA ILE A 84 -9.64 -7.23 3.85
C ILE A 84 -10.14 -7.35 5.29
N ALA A 85 -9.95 -6.32 6.12
CA ALA A 85 -10.48 -6.31 7.49
C ALA A 85 -12.01 -6.29 7.51
N HIS A 86 -12.65 -5.52 6.63
CA HIS A 86 -14.09 -5.48 6.45
C HIS A 86 -14.64 -6.86 6.12
N LEU A 87 -14.11 -7.49 5.07
CA LEU A 87 -14.48 -8.85 4.65
C LEU A 87 -14.24 -9.87 5.76
N PHE A 88 -13.12 -9.77 6.49
CA PHE A 88 -12.82 -10.66 7.61
C PHE A 88 -13.86 -10.58 8.73
N THR A 89 -14.39 -9.38 9.01
CA THR A 89 -15.41 -9.19 10.05
C THR A 89 -16.83 -9.51 9.61
N MET A 90 -17.16 -9.28 8.34
CA MET A 90 -18.54 -9.32 7.86
C MET A 90 -18.89 -10.63 7.14
N SER A 91 -17.93 -11.26 6.47
CA SER A 91 -18.20 -12.51 5.72
C SER A 91 -18.26 -13.72 6.64
N SER A 92 -19.20 -14.62 6.34
CA SER A 92 -19.34 -15.89 7.05
C SER A 92 -18.19 -16.86 6.71
N LYS A 93 -17.50 -16.62 5.58
CA LYS A 93 -16.38 -17.41 5.06
C LYS A 93 -15.18 -17.45 6.01
N PHE A 94 -14.95 -16.39 6.79
CA PHE A 94 -13.81 -16.29 7.72
C PHE A 94 -14.17 -16.60 9.19
N TYR A 95 -15.43 -16.92 9.48
CA TYR A 95 -15.92 -17.11 10.86
C TYR A 95 -15.37 -18.38 11.55
N TYR A 96 -15.03 -19.43 10.80
CA TYR A 96 -14.55 -20.70 11.34
C TYR A 96 -13.04 -20.73 11.62
N GLY A 97 -12.58 -19.84 12.50
CA GLY A 97 -11.20 -19.86 13.02
C GLY A 97 -10.13 -19.36 12.04
N ALA A 98 -10.51 -18.64 10.99
CA ALA A 98 -9.56 -17.93 10.14
C ALA A 98 -8.78 -16.92 10.98
N LYS A 99 -7.50 -16.73 10.66
CA LYS A 99 -6.63 -15.76 11.31
C LYS A 99 -5.90 -14.97 10.23
N TYR A 100 -5.59 -13.72 10.54
CA TYR A 100 -4.71 -12.93 9.70
C TYR A 100 -3.33 -13.60 9.60
N ASP A 101 -2.84 -13.74 8.38
CA ASP A 101 -1.50 -14.25 8.12
C ASP A 101 -0.43 -13.19 8.42
N ILE A 102 0.81 -13.63 8.57
CA ILE A 102 1.99 -12.75 8.77
C ILE A 102 2.07 -11.68 7.68
N SER A 103 1.70 -12.02 6.45
CA SER A 103 1.65 -11.10 5.30
C SER A 103 0.77 -9.87 5.56
N PHE A 104 -0.37 -10.05 6.25
CA PHE A 104 -1.27 -8.96 6.61
C PHE A 104 -0.64 -8.02 7.65
N ILE A 105 0.08 -8.58 8.63
CA ILE A 105 0.80 -7.81 9.64
C ILE A 105 1.87 -6.95 8.98
N PHE A 106 2.68 -7.53 8.08
CA PHE A 106 3.70 -6.77 7.35
C PHE A 106 3.11 -5.66 6.49
N ALA A 107 1.97 -5.89 5.83
CA ALA A 107 1.28 -4.85 5.06
C ALA A 107 0.85 -3.68 5.96
N ASN A 108 0.28 -3.96 7.14
CA ASN A 108 -0.11 -2.93 8.12
C ASN A 108 1.09 -2.12 8.61
N VAL A 109 2.16 -2.80 9.00
CA VAL A 109 3.39 -2.15 9.47
C VAL A 109 3.99 -1.28 8.35
N SER A 110 4.06 -1.81 7.13
CA SER A 110 4.52 -1.07 5.95
C SER A 110 3.69 0.18 5.69
N ALA A 111 2.36 0.10 5.76
CA ALA A 111 1.48 1.25 5.54
C ALA A 111 1.71 2.36 6.57
N CYS A 112 1.87 2.00 7.84
CA CYS A 112 2.20 2.95 8.91
C CYS A 112 3.55 3.64 8.68
N PHE A 113 4.60 2.88 8.33
CA PHE A 113 5.92 3.46 8.04
C PHE A 113 5.88 4.39 6.82
N SER A 114 5.22 3.97 5.74
CA SER A 114 5.03 4.78 4.53
C SER A 114 4.30 6.10 4.84
N PHE A 115 3.26 6.06 5.67
CA PHE A 115 2.51 7.24 6.08
C PHE A 115 3.32 8.20 6.95
N ILE A 116 4.03 7.67 7.96
CA ILE A 116 4.91 8.48 8.82
C ILE A 116 5.99 9.16 7.96
N LEU A 117 6.62 8.41 7.06
CA LEU A 117 7.64 8.95 6.16
C LEU A 117 7.05 10.04 5.24
N ALA A 118 5.84 9.84 4.73
CA ALA A 118 5.14 10.83 3.91
C ALA A 118 4.97 12.17 4.65
N ILE A 119 4.54 12.12 5.91
CA ILE A 119 4.38 13.31 6.78
C ILE A 119 5.72 13.98 7.00
N LEU A 120 6.75 13.21 7.38
CA LEU A 120 8.08 13.76 7.63
C LEU A 120 8.64 14.47 6.39
N LEU A 121 8.55 13.84 5.23
CA LEU A 121 9.01 14.42 3.96
C LEU A 121 8.21 15.68 3.60
N PHE A 122 6.90 15.66 3.82
CA PHE A 122 6.04 16.81 3.58
C PHE A 122 6.40 17.99 4.49
N SER A 123 6.59 17.73 5.80
CA SER A 123 7.03 18.73 6.76
C SER A 123 8.39 19.31 6.39
N ASN A 124 9.36 18.48 6.00
CA ASN A 124 10.66 18.96 5.53
C ASN A 124 10.52 19.87 4.30
N GLY A 125 9.61 19.55 3.38
CA GLY A 125 9.33 20.40 2.22
C GLY A 125 8.72 21.77 2.57
N LEU A 126 7.92 21.85 3.64
CA LEU A 126 7.33 23.10 4.11
C LEU A 126 8.29 23.96 4.94
N PHE A 127 9.09 23.33 5.81
CA PHE A 127 10.01 24.03 6.71
C PHE A 127 11.38 24.32 6.09
N SER A 128 11.71 23.72 4.94
CA SER A 128 12.99 24.02 4.26
C SER A 128 13.00 25.48 3.81
N PRO A 129 13.99 26.29 4.27
CA PRO A 129 14.08 27.68 3.87
C PRO A 129 14.31 27.80 2.35
N PRO A 130 13.68 28.78 1.67
CA PRO A 130 13.83 29.01 0.24
C PRO A 130 15.26 29.45 -0.15
N GLU A 131 15.70 29.09 -1.37
CA GLU A 131 17.11 29.19 -1.80
C GLU A 131 17.77 30.57 -1.64
N TYR A 132 17.00 31.66 -1.69
CA TYR A 132 17.57 33.01 -1.63
C TYR A 132 18.26 33.31 -0.29
N ALA A 133 18.01 32.52 0.76
CA ALA A 133 18.61 32.72 2.08
C ALA A 133 20.10 32.35 2.14
N TYR A 134 20.62 31.53 1.21
CA TYR A 134 22.02 31.08 1.23
C TYR A 134 22.90 31.68 0.13
N MET A 135 22.34 32.51 -0.76
CA MET A 135 23.12 33.27 -1.75
C MET A 135 23.60 34.63 -1.21
N ARG A 136 23.62 34.81 0.13
CA ARG A 136 24.12 36.02 0.80
C ARG A 136 25.40 35.71 1.57
#